data_AF-A0AAV3A9B2-F1
#
_entry.id   AF-A0AAV3A9B2-F1
#
_cell.length_a   1.000
_cell.length_b   1.000
_cell.length_c   1.000
_cell.angle_alpha   90.00
_cell.angle_beta   90.00
_cell.angle_gamma   90.00
#
_symmetry.space_group_name_H-M   'P 1'
#
loop_
_entity.id
_entity.type
_entity.pdbx_description
1 polymer ?
#
loop_
_entity_poly.entity_id
_entity_poly.type
_entity_poly.pdbx_seq_one_letter_code
_entity_poly.pdbx_strand_id
1 'polypeptide(L)'
;MFTKLKKKIAEEAAVAPRPGSAARIPRSVSKESITSAGADSGDDFASDGSSSRDDLPSQISKRNNQIRRLEAKLSEFAEQFRNMQKMKEKLELALEKHQDSTVRKFQEQNEAHQTRQAKMAEEHVLALEKKDQEWLAKIESLEEEKKQLSNQIDTMTKQSLTFFQKREDTDDLDVFQQEEIAKLKYMLLEKEELISQEEQELELLRKEVVVLRAECQDAHGLSARLQKDLQKVQVENEKLSQQRTELTATQEGAEKKITELEIQQQELQDFIQHLSLDLQKAQSASCTTEKRLTVVQEEYEVLNLHYEQLKSKVTDLNSQIEENIQEISLKNEELIRKDEETSILKQDYDALVLKMQQFQSDLELYKTRTADGVESSAWHASSGMPQLQEQKAVQLASESQVSSAQEAVSALHQPLNGAISWKSNGEVKVADILQLQRENQELEQQIVEKNKTIKQLQQRMVELKKTLQKELKLKPEPEVNDMQEKLNPDQLATSLTVTSLSDLTDSREINFEYLKHVVLKFMSSREAEAFHLIKAVSVLLNFSVEEENLLKETLEYKMSWFGSKPVPKGSVRPSISKPRTTWS
;
A
#
# COMPACT_ATOMS: atom_id res chain seq x y z
N MET A 1 -61.81 -69.23 -39.38
CA MET A 1 -62.60 -69.03 -40.62
C MET A 1 -61.59 -68.63 -41.70
N PHE A 2 -61.33 -69.34 -42.79
CA PHE A 2 -62.16 -70.21 -43.64
C PHE A 2 -61.45 -71.54 -43.98
N THR A 3 -62.08 -72.69 -43.67
CA THR A 3 -61.61 -74.03 -44.08
C THR A 3 -62.73 -74.80 -44.81
N LYS A 4 -63.40 -74.13 -45.75
CA LYS A 4 -64.50 -74.69 -46.56
C LYS A 4 -64.49 -74.14 -48.00
N LEU A 5 -63.56 -74.59 -48.87
CA LEU A 5 -63.77 -74.55 -50.34
C LEU A 5 -62.84 -75.45 -51.19
N LYS A 6 -62.50 -76.67 -50.74
CA LYS A 6 -61.86 -77.70 -51.59
C LYS A 6 -62.49 -79.09 -51.42
N LYS A 7 -63.76 -79.21 -51.82
CA LYS A 7 -64.45 -80.51 -52.04
C LYS A 7 -65.60 -80.32 -53.04
N LYS A 8 -65.64 -81.16 -54.08
CA LYS A 8 -66.45 -81.14 -55.33
C LYS A 8 -65.79 -80.44 -56.52
N ILE A 9 -65.30 -81.22 -57.46
CA ILE A 9 -65.88 -81.45 -58.81
C ILE A 9 -65.19 -82.71 -59.36
N ALA A 10 -65.86 -83.83 -59.13
CA ALA A 10 -65.65 -85.12 -59.78
C ALA A 10 -67.03 -85.81 -59.73
N GLU A 11 -67.36 -86.54 -60.79
CA GLU A 11 -68.64 -87.24 -61.04
C GLU A 11 -69.87 -86.38 -61.41
N GLU A 12 -70.75 -87.06 -62.16
CA GLU A 12 -72.09 -86.71 -62.67
C GLU A 12 -72.27 -85.52 -63.65
N ALA A 13 -72.32 -85.88 -64.94
CA ALA A 13 -73.26 -85.29 -65.89
C ALA A 13 -73.72 -86.37 -66.89
N ALA A 14 -74.89 -86.96 -66.64
CA ALA A 14 -75.54 -87.92 -67.53
C ALA A 14 -76.94 -87.41 -67.94
N VAL A 15 -77.45 -87.99 -69.03
CA VAL A 15 -78.84 -87.90 -69.54
C VAL A 15 -79.21 -86.64 -70.35
N ALA A 16 -79.88 -86.90 -71.47
CA ALA A 16 -80.36 -85.94 -72.48
C ALA A 16 -81.74 -85.32 -72.12
N PRO A 17 -82.36 -84.52 -73.00
CA PRO A 17 -83.43 -85.13 -73.82
C PRO A 17 -83.58 -84.64 -75.28
N ARG A 18 -84.14 -85.51 -76.13
CA ARG A 18 -84.84 -85.22 -77.41
C ARG A 18 -86.33 -84.90 -77.13
N PRO A 19 -87.10 -84.17 -77.96
CA PRO A 19 -87.64 -84.63 -79.27
C PRO A 19 -87.79 -83.51 -80.34
N GLY A 20 -88.26 -83.70 -81.58
CA GLY A 20 -88.72 -84.88 -82.37
C GLY A 20 -89.56 -84.44 -83.60
N SER A 21 -90.10 -85.41 -84.38
CA SER A 21 -91.00 -85.23 -85.57
C SER A 21 -90.30 -84.77 -86.87
N ALA A 22 -90.44 -85.36 -88.07
CA ALA A 22 -91.06 -86.61 -88.58
C ALA A 22 -90.26 -87.04 -89.87
N ALA A 23 -90.63 -87.94 -90.80
CA ALA A 23 -91.78 -88.83 -91.04
C ALA A 23 -91.26 -90.11 -91.78
N ARG A 24 -91.68 -91.34 -91.43
CA ARG A 24 -92.83 -92.15 -91.92
C ARG A 24 -92.59 -92.92 -93.24
N ILE A 25 -92.73 -94.25 -93.15
CA ILE A 25 -92.56 -95.30 -94.20
C ILE A 25 -93.86 -95.47 -95.03
N PRO A 26 -93.85 -96.09 -96.23
CA PRO A 26 -94.12 -97.55 -96.38
C PRO A 26 -93.19 -98.21 -97.45
N ARG A 27 -92.93 -99.52 -97.61
CA ARG A 27 -93.52 -100.84 -97.26
C ARG A 27 -94.67 -101.37 -98.15
N SER A 28 -94.55 -102.65 -98.55
CA SER A 28 -95.52 -103.51 -99.29
C SER A 28 -95.64 -103.25 -100.81
N VAL A 29 -96.06 -104.16 -101.71
CA VAL A 29 -96.05 -105.62 -102.01
C VAL A 29 -96.76 -105.77 -103.40
N SER A 30 -96.97 -107.00 -103.91
CA SER A 30 -97.62 -107.42 -105.19
C SER A 30 -96.62 -107.65 -106.34
N LYS A 31 -96.34 -108.87 -106.84
CA LYS A 31 -97.04 -110.17 -106.88
C LYS A 31 -98.23 -110.22 -107.87
N GLU A 32 -97.98 -110.79 -109.05
CA GLU A 32 -98.84 -111.59 -109.95
C GLU A 32 -98.00 -111.82 -111.25
N SER A 33 -97.71 -113.00 -111.81
CA SER A 33 -98.45 -114.26 -112.06
C SER A 33 -99.05 -114.36 -113.47
N ILE A 34 -98.28 -114.91 -114.42
CA ILE A 34 -98.70 -115.80 -115.54
C ILE A 34 -97.39 -116.43 -116.09
N THR A 35 -97.14 -117.75 -116.15
CA THR A 35 -97.83 -118.90 -116.77
C THR A 35 -98.04 -118.80 -118.29
N SER A 36 -97.26 -119.56 -119.06
CA SER A 36 -97.66 -120.56 -120.07
C SER A 36 -96.40 -120.93 -120.88
N ALA A 37 -95.97 -122.17 -121.13
CA ALA A 37 -96.65 -123.41 -121.56
C ALA A 37 -97.22 -123.32 -123.00
N GLY A 38 -96.93 -124.34 -123.81
CA GLY A 38 -97.19 -124.39 -125.27
C GLY A 38 -95.87 -124.67 -126.02
N ALA A 39 -95.51 -125.89 -126.46
CA ALA A 39 -96.27 -126.85 -127.28
C ALA A 39 -96.61 -126.23 -128.66
N ASP A 40 -96.04 -126.71 -129.76
CA ASP A 40 -96.31 -128.01 -130.40
C ASP A 40 -97.69 -128.08 -131.07
N SER A 41 -97.66 -128.02 -132.39
CA SER A 41 -98.63 -128.45 -133.41
C SER A 41 -97.96 -128.11 -134.76
N GLY A 42 -97.83 -128.98 -135.75
CA GLY A 42 -98.77 -130.03 -136.14
C GLY A 42 -99.92 -129.42 -136.97
N ASP A 43 -100.42 -130.03 -138.04
CA ASP A 43 -99.95 -131.17 -138.84
C ASP A 43 -100.70 -131.10 -140.20
N ASP A 44 -100.69 -132.21 -140.93
CA ASP A 44 -101.74 -132.70 -141.82
C ASP A 44 -101.74 -132.31 -143.31
N PHE A 45 -101.24 -133.27 -144.10
CA PHE A 45 -102.00 -134.13 -145.04
C PHE A 45 -102.90 -133.46 -146.13
N ALA A 46 -103.17 -134.08 -147.28
CA ALA A 46 -103.19 -135.51 -147.61
C ALA A 46 -102.77 -135.75 -149.10
N SER A 47 -102.33 -136.96 -149.51
CA SER A 47 -103.16 -138.04 -150.14
C SER A 47 -103.77 -137.63 -151.51
N ASP A 48 -103.75 -138.39 -152.60
CA ASP A 48 -103.20 -139.70 -153.00
C ASP A 48 -103.46 -139.86 -154.54
N GLY A 49 -103.05 -140.96 -155.18
CA GLY A 49 -103.91 -141.56 -156.21
C GLY A 49 -103.61 -141.33 -157.71
N SER A 50 -102.65 -142.12 -158.23
CA SER A 50 -102.85 -143.06 -159.37
C SER A 50 -103.18 -142.61 -160.82
N SER A 51 -102.59 -143.36 -161.77
CA SER A 51 -102.98 -143.54 -163.19
C SER A 51 -102.71 -142.34 -164.14
N SER A 52 -102.45 -142.49 -165.45
CA SER A 52 -102.49 -143.65 -166.35
C SER A 52 -101.35 -143.58 -167.40
N ARG A 53 -101.30 -144.59 -168.28
CA ARG A 53 -100.30 -144.87 -169.33
C ARG A 53 -100.23 -143.82 -170.46
N ASP A 54 -99.04 -143.76 -171.09
CA ASP A 54 -98.72 -143.27 -172.45
C ASP A 54 -98.81 -141.75 -172.76
N ASP A 55 -97.67 -141.05 -172.89
CA ASP A 55 -96.96 -140.82 -174.17
C ASP A 55 -95.80 -139.79 -174.00
N LEU A 56 -94.58 -140.10 -174.46
CA LEU A 56 -93.34 -139.60 -173.84
C LEU A 56 -92.78 -138.20 -174.25
N PRO A 57 -92.99 -137.62 -175.46
CA PRO A 57 -92.22 -136.45 -175.90
C PRO A 57 -92.52 -135.09 -175.20
N SER A 58 -93.72 -134.92 -174.62
CA SER A 58 -94.26 -133.58 -174.33
C SER A 58 -93.84 -132.94 -173.00
N GLN A 59 -93.18 -133.67 -172.09
CA GLN A 59 -92.88 -133.17 -170.73
C GLN A 59 -91.66 -132.25 -170.62
N ILE A 60 -90.68 -132.36 -171.52
CA ILE A 60 -89.37 -131.68 -171.35
C ILE A 60 -89.48 -130.16 -171.51
N SER A 61 -90.30 -129.70 -172.47
CA SER A 61 -90.52 -128.26 -172.74
C SER A 61 -91.08 -127.49 -171.53
N LYS A 62 -91.98 -128.12 -170.75
CA LYS A 62 -92.59 -127.47 -169.56
C LYS A 62 -91.59 -127.27 -168.43
N ARG A 63 -90.67 -128.23 -168.19
CA ARG A 63 -89.65 -128.11 -167.13
C ARG A 63 -88.69 -126.94 -167.35
N ASN A 64 -88.23 -126.71 -168.58
CA ASN A 64 -87.30 -125.60 -168.89
C ASN A 64 -87.88 -124.20 -168.63
N ASN A 65 -89.20 -124.01 -168.82
CA ASN A 65 -89.85 -122.73 -168.50
C ASN A 65 -90.05 -122.53 -166.99
N GLN A 66 -90.09 -123.60 -166.20
CA GLN A 66 -90.19 -123.53 -164.75
C GLN A 66 -88.84 -123.17 -164.10
N ILE A 67 -87.73 -123.69 -164.62
CA ILE A 67 -86.36 -123.35 -164.18
C ILE A 67 -86.12 -121.83 -164.30
N ARG A 68 -86.39 -121.24 -165.47
CA ARG A 68 -86.21 -119.79 -165.70
C ARG A 68 -87.01 -118.89 -164.75
N ARG A 69 -88.19 -119.33 -164.30
CA ARG A 69 -88.98 -118.59 -163.29
C ARG A 69 -88.39 -118.70 -161.89
N LEU A 70 -87.78 -119.84 -161.55
CA LEU A 70 -87.10 -120.02 -160.27
C LEU A 70 -85.80 -119.21 -160.23
N GLU A 71 -85.04 -119.16 -161.33
CA GLU A 71 -83.84 -118.31 -161.46
C GLU A 71 -84.15 -116.81 -161.27
N ALA A 72 -85.24 -116.32 -161.85
CA ALA A 72 -85.72 -114.94 -161.66
C ALA A 72 -86.09 -114.65 -160.19
N LYS A 73 -86.83 -115.55 -159.53
CA LYS A 73 -87.15 -115.40 -158.11
C LYS A 73 -85.91 -115.47 -157.22
N LEU A 74 -84.95 -116.32 -157.55
CA LEU A 74 -83.71 -116.49 -156.78
C LEU A 74 -82.81 -115.25 -156.90
N SER A 75 -82.85 -114.56 -158.04
CA SER A 75 -82.19 -113.26 -158.23
C SER A 75 -82.92 -112.11 -157.51
N GLU A 76 -84.27 -112.06 -157.55
CA GLU A 76 -85.06 -111.13 -156.72
C GLU A 76 -84.78 -111.32 -155.22
N PHE A 77 -84.73 -112.56 -154.72
CA PHE A 77 -84.39 -112.84 -153.33
C PHE A 77 -82.94 -112.47 -152.98
N ALA A 78 -81.98 -112.69 -153.88
CA ALA A 78 -80.60 -112.25 -153.68
C ALA A 78 -80.49 -110.71 -153.62
N GLU A 79 -81.30 -109.99 -154.40
CA GLU A 79 -81.34 -108.52 -154.38
C GLU A 79 -82.07 -107.98 -153.14
N GLN A 80 -83.20 -108.59 -152.73
CA GLN A 80 -83.81 -108.33 -151.43
C GLN A 80 -82.84 -108.58 -150.28
N PHE A 81 -82.07 -109.67 -150.32
CA PHE A 81 -81.08 -109.99 -149.29
C PHE A 81 -79.96 -108.94 -149.23
N ARG A 82 -79.43 -108.48 -150.37
CA ARG A 82 -78.46 -107.36 -150.39
C ARG A 82 -79.06 -106.06 -149.85
N ASN A 83 -80.32 -105.77 -150.13
CA ASN A 83 -80.98 -104.56 -149.65
C ASN A 83 -81.28 -104.64 -148.14
N MET A 84 -81.73 -105.81 -147.65
CA MET A 84 -81.83 -106.13 -146.22
C MET A 84 -80.47 -105.99 -145.52
N GLN A 85 -79.40 -106.50 -146.10
CA GLN A 85 -78.05 -106.43 -145.56
C GLN A 85 -77.55 -104.96 -145.47
N LYS A 86 -77.72 -104.16 -146.52
CA LYS A 86 -77.42 -102.71 -146.49
C LYS A 86 -78.27 -101.95 -145.47
N MET A 87 -79.52 -102.35 -145.25
CA MET A 87 -80.39 -101.75 -144.25
C MET A 87 -79.95 -102.13 -142.83
N LYS A 88 -79.57 -103.39 -142.62
CA LYS A 88 -78.95 -103.88 -141.39
C LYS A 88 -77.69 -103.10 -141.05
N GLU A 89 -76.75 -102.98 -141.98
CA GLU A 89 -75.49 -102.23 -141.80
C GLU A 89 -75.73 -100.75 -141.46
N LYS A 90 -76.74 -100.11 -142.08
CA LYS A 90 -77.15 -98.74 -141.74
C LYS A 90 -77.75 -98.63 -140.34
N LEU A 91 -78.56 -99.61 -139.92
CA LEU A 91 -79.15 -99.66 -138.58
C LEU A 91 -78.09 -99.95 -137.52
N GLU A 92 -77.14 -100.83 -137.81
CA GLU A 92 -75.98 -101.13 -136.95
C GLU A 92 -75.11 -99.88 -136.78
N LEU A 93 -74.74 -99.18 -137.86
CA LEU A 93 -73.98 -97.92 -137.79
C LEU A 93 -74.75 -96.80 -137.08
N ALA A 94 -76.08 -96.74 -137.23
CA ALA A 94 -76.92 -95.76 -136.53
C ALA A 94 -77.06 -96.08 -135.04
N LEU A 95 -77.17 -97.37 -134.68
CA LEU A 95 -77.21 -97.85 -133.32
C LEU A 95 -75.86 -97.64 -132.62
N GLU A 96 -74.75 -97.95 -133.29
CA GLU A 96 -73.38 -97.70 -132.83
C GLU A 96 -73.16 -96.21 -132.59
N LYS A 97 -73.48 -95.33 -133.55
CA LYS A 97 -73.42 -93.87 -133.35
C LYS A 97 -74.32 -93.36 -132.22
N HIS A 98 -75.49 -93.97 -132.03
CA HIS A 98 -76.38 -93.62 -130.92
C HIS A 98 -75.81 -94.09 -129.57
N GLN A 99 -75.25 -95.30 -129.51
CA GLN A 99 -74.56 -95.83 -128.34
C GLN A 99 -73.33 -94.98 -128.00
N ASP A 100 -72.45 -94.70 -128.96
CA ASP A 100 -71.32 -93.77 -128.82
C ASP A 100 -71.76 -92.40 -128.33
N SER A 101 -72.82 -91.82 -128.91
CA SER A 101 -73.35 -90.53 -128.45
C SER A 101 -73.94 -90.60 -127.05
N THR A 102 -74.48 -91.75 -126.63
CA THR A 102 -75.08 -91.94 -125.30
C THR A 102 -73.99 -92.14 -124.25
N VAL A 103 -72.99 -92.98 -124.54
CA VAL A 103 -71.79 -93.19 -123.73
C VAL A 103 -71.03 -91.88 -123.58
N ARG A 104 -70.82 -91.12 -124.67
CA ARG A 104 -70.13 -89.83 -124.63
C ARG A 104 -70.89 -88.78 -123.81
N LYS A 105 -72.22 -88.67 -123.95
CA LYS A 105 -73.05 -87.79 -123.10
C LYS A 105 -73.02 -88.19 -121.63
N PHE A 106 -73.04 -89.48 -121.33
CA PHE A 106 -72.94 -89.98 -119.96
C PHE A 106 -71.55 -89.69 -119.37
N GLN A 107 -70.49 -89.86 -120.16
CA GLN A 107 -69.13 -89.51 -119.79
C GLN A 107 -68.98 -88.00 -119.56
N GLU A 108 -69.46 -87.15 -120.48
CA GLU A 108 -69.48 -85.68 -120.33
C GLU A 108 -70.26 -85.24 -119.08
N GLN A 109 -71.41 -85.86 -118.78
CA GLN A 109 -72.16 -85.58 -117.54
C GLN A 109 -71.40 -86.03 -116.28
N ASN A 110 -70.74 -87.18 -116.32
CA ASN A 110 -69.94 -87.69 -115.21
C ASN A 110 -68.70 -86.80 -114.97
N GLU A 111 -67.99 -86.41 -116.04
CA GLU A 111 -66.86 -85.47 -115.98
C GLU A 111 -67.30 -84.10 -115.46
N ALA A 112 -68.45 -83.58 -115.91
CA ALA A 112 -69.02 -82.33 -115.41
C ALA A 112 -69.44 -82.42 -113.93
N HIS A 113 -70.00 -83.57 -113.50
CA HIS A 113 -70.34 -83.80 -112.09
C HIS A 113 -69.07 -83.90 -111.23
N GLN A 114 -68.07 -84.69 -111.65
CA GLN A 114 -66.78 -84.80 -110.97
C GLN A 114 -66.08 -83.44 -110.87
N THR A 115 -66.08 -82.65 -111.95
CA THR A 115 -65.54 -81.28 -111.96
C THR A 115 -66.30 -80.37 -111.00
N ARG A 116 -67.64 -80.44 -110.94
CA ARG A 116 -68.45 -79.65 -110.01
C ARG A 116 -68.21 -80.08 -108.55
N GLN A 117 -68.08 -81.37 -108.29
CA GLN A 117 -67.79 -81.91 -106.97
C GLN A 117 -66.38 -81.53 -106.50
N ALA A 118 -65.40 -81.57 -107.40
CA ALA A 118 -64.03 -81.12 -107.14
C ALA A 118 -63.99 -79.62 -106.81
N LYS A 119 -64.67 -78.77 -107.59
CA LYS A 119 -64.78 -77.32 -107.31
C LYS A 119 -65.45 -77.03 -105.96
N MET A 120 -66.54 -77.72 -105.62
CA MET A 120 -67.15 -77.57 -104.30
C MET A 120 -66.19 -77.99 -103.18
N ALA A 121 -65.42 -79.07 -103.35
CA ALA A 121 -64.42 -79.50 -102.38
C ALA A 121 -63.27 -78.48 -102.25
N GLU A 122 -62.78 -77.93 -103.37
CA GLU A 122 -61.76 -76.89 -103.42
C GLU A 122 -62.24 -75.59 -102.76
N GLU A 123 -63.47 -75.14 -103.04
CA GLU A 123 -64.11 -73.99 -102.38
C GLU A 123 -64.25 -74.20 -100.86
N HIS A 124 -64.61 -75.41 -100.42
CA HIS A 124 -64.67 -75.76 -98.99
C HIS A 124 -63.28 -75.78 -98.34
N VAL A 125 -62.25 -76.31 -99.02
CA VAL A 125 -60.86 -76.27 -98.53
C VAL A 125 -60.37 -74.83 -98.42
N LEU A 126 -60.54 -74.01 -99.45
CA LEU A 126 -60.16 -72.58 -99.43
C LEU A 126 -60.91 -71.79 -98.35
N ALA A 127 -62.17 -72.13 -98.04
CA ALA A 127 -62.93 -71.52 -96.96
C ALA A 127 -62.43 -71.93 -95.56
N LEU A 128 -61.95 -73.17 -95.41
CA LEU A 128 -61.29 -73.64 -94.18
C LEU A 128 -59.91 -73.01 -94.02
N GLU A 129 -59.08 -72.99 -95.07
CA GLU A 129 -57.76 -72.35 -95.04
C GLU A 129 -57.84 -70.86 -94.68
N LYS A 130 -58.83 -70.12 -95.21
CA LYS A 130 -59.08 -68.73 -94.80
C LYS A 130 -59.46 -68.61 -93.32
N LYS A 131 -60.29 -69.52 -92.82
CA LYS A 131 -60.65 -69.55 -91.38
C LYS A 131 -59.44 -69.87 -90.51
N ASP A 132 -58.59 -70.80 -90.92
CA ASP A 132 -57.37 -71.13 -90.21
C ASP A 132 -56.39 -69.96 -90.22
N GLN A 133 -56.25 -69.22 -91.33
CA GLN A 133 -55.48 -67.97 -91.40
C GLN A 133 -56.05 -66.87 -90.48
N GLU A 134 -57.39 -66.68 -90.47
CA GLU A 134 -58.06 -65.75 -89.55
C GLU A 134 -57.81 -66.11 -88.07
N TRP A 135 -57.88 -67.41 -87.72
CA TRP A 135 -57.60 -67.88 -86.36
C TRP A 135 -56.13 -67.74 -85.99
N LEU A 136 -55.19 -68.05 -86.89
CA LEU A 136 -53.76 -67.86 -86.67
C LEU A 136 -53.42 -66.38 -86.43
N ALA A 137 -53.93 -65.48 -87.27
CA ALA A 137 -53.76 -64.03 -87.06
C ALA A 137 -54.39 -63.55 -85.75
N LYS A 138 -55.53 -64.13 -85.33
CA LYS A 138 -56.13 -63.79 -84.04
C LYS A 138 -55.30 -64.32 -82.86
N ILE A 139 -54.74 -65.53 -82.95
CA ILE A 139 -53.81 -66.08 -81.95
C ILE A 139 -52.57 -65.19 -81.85
N GLU A 140 -51.94 -64.83 -82.97
CA GLU A 140 -50.78 -63.92 -83.00
C GLU A 140 -51.09 -62.57 -82.34
N SER A 141 -52.24 -61.96 -82.63
CA SER A 141 -52.66 -60.72 -81.97
C SER A 141 -52.81 -60.86 -80.45
N LEU A 142 -53.34 -62.01 -79.97
CA LEU A 142 -53.54 -62.28 -78.55
C LEU A 142 -52.22 -62.64 -77.84
N GLU A 143 -51.28 -63.26 -78.54
CA GLU A 143 -49.93 -63.52 -78.02
C GLU A 143 -49.12 -62.22 -77.89
N GLU A 144 -49.23 -61.31 -78.84
CA GLU A 144 -48.60 -59.97 -78.76
C GLU A 144 -49.26 -59.11 -77.65
N GLU A 145 -50.59 -59.09 -77.53
CA GLU A 145 -51.30 -58.45 -76.40
C GLU A 145 -50.88 -59.04 -75.04
N LYS A 146 -50.83 -60.37 -74.92
CA LYS A 146 -50.39 -61.07 -73.70
C LYS A 146 -48.95 -60.73 -73.33
N LYS A 147 -48.06 -60.63 -74.32
CA LYS A 147 -46.65 -60.24 -74.16
C LYS A 147 -46.52 -58.78 -73.73
N GLN A 148 -47.31 -57.87 -74.31
CA GLN A 148 -47.37 -56.47 -73.87
C GLN A 148 -47.86 -56.34 -72.42
N LEU A 149 -48.93 -57.04 -72.04
CA LEU A 149 -49.44 -57.06 -70.67
C LEU A 149 -48.44 -57.68 -69.68
N SER A 150 -47.76 -58.76 -70.07
CA SER A 150 -46.69 -59.36 -69.26
C SER A 150 -45.53 -58.38 -69.04
N ASN A 151 -45.08 -57.69 -70.09
CA ASN A 151 -44.05 -56.66 -69.97
C ASN A 151 -44.51 -55.46 -69.12
N GLN A 152 -45.80 -55.09 -69.17
CA GLN A 152 -46.36 -54.03 -68.34
C GLN A 152 -46.41 -54.45 -66.86
N ILE A 153 -46.77 -55.69 -66.57
CA ILE A 153 -46.72 -56.26 -65.21
C ILE A 153 -45.27 -56.32 -64.72
N ASP A 154 -44.33 -56.82 -65.52
CA ASP A 154 -42.91 -56.90 -65.13
C ASP A 154 -42.30 -55.52 -64.88
N THR A 155 -42.64 -54.52 -65.69
CA THR A 155 -42.17 -53.14 -65.50
C THR A 155 -42.79 -52.48 -64.27
N MET A 156 -44.10 -52.64 -64.04
CA MET A 156 -44.73 -52.17 -62.79
C MET A 156 -44.20 -52.89 -61.54
N THR A 157 -43.91 -54.19 -61.63
CA THR A 157 -43.36 -54.97 -60.52
C THR A 157 -41.94 -54.53 -60.19
N LYS A 158 -41.09 -54.32 -61.22
CA LYS A 158 -39.74 -53.75 -61.06
C LYS A 158 -39.78 -52.33 -60.50
N GLN A 159 -40.65 -51.46 -61.00
CA GLN A 159 -40.83 -50.11 -60.47
C GLN A 159 -41.23 -50.16 -59.00
N SER A 160 -42.26 -50.94 -58.65
CA SER A 160 -42.71 -51.12 -57.26
C SER A 160 -41.57 -51.60 -56.36
N LEU A 161 -40.80 -52.61 -56.78
CA LEU A 161 -39.63 -53.09 -56.04
C LEU A 161 -38.59 -51.99 -55.83
N THR A 162 -38.27 -51.19 -56.86
CA THR A 162 -37.33 -50.06 -56.71
C THR A 162 -37.88 -48.93 -55.85
N PHE A 163 -39.20 -48.73 -55.77
CA PHE A 163 -39.81 -47.77 -54.86
C PHE A 163 -39.78 -48.26 -53.41
N PHE A 164 -40.01 -49.55 -53.17
CA PHE A 164 -39.86 -50.15 -51.83
C PHE A 164 -38.40 -50.11 -51.38
N GLN A 165 -37.45 -50.52 -52.22
CA GLN A 165 -36.02 -50.47 -51.88
C GLN A 165 -35.58 -49.05 -51.53
N LYS A 166 -35.88 -48.06 -52.39
CA LYS A 166 -35.56 -46.65 -52.09
C LYS A 166 -36.19 -46.14 -50.80
N ARG A 167 -37.36 -46.67 -50.41
CA ARG A 167 -38.03 -46.30 -49.18
C ARG A 167 -37.36 -46.94 -47.96
N GLU A 168 -37.01 -48.21 -48.04
CA GLU A 168 -36.19 -48.91 -47.05
C GLU A 168 -34.83 -48.21 -46.87
N ASP A 169 -34.12 -47.93 -47.96
CA ASP A 169 -32.86 -47.17 -47.96
C ASP A 169 -33.01 -45.75 -47.35
N THR A 170 -34.19 -45.13 -47.45
CA THR A 170 -34.49 -43.81 -46.86
C THR A 170 -34.83 -43.93 -45.38
N ASP A 171 -35.66 -44.90 -45.00
CA ASP A 171 -36.06 -45.15 -43.62
C ASP A 171 -34.81 -45.55 -42.78
N ASP A 172 -33.89 -46.34 -43.33
CA ASP A 172 -32.58 -46.65 -42.73
C ASP A 172 -31.71 -45.38 -42.56
N LEU A 173 -31.64 -44.52 -43.58
CA LEU A 173 -30.89 -43.27 -43.53
C LEU A 173 -31.45 -42.32 -42.46
N ASP A 174 -32.78 -42.22 -42.34
CA ASP A 174 -33.45 -41.43 -41.30
C ASP A 174 -33.14 -41.97 -39.89
N VAL A 175 -33.04 -43.30 -39.71
CA VAL A 175 -32.60 -43.91 -38.44
C VAL A 175 -31.14 -43.55 -38.12
N PHE A 176 -30.23 -43.65 -39.09
CA PHE A 176 -28.83 -43.25 -38.90
C PHE A 176 -28.70 -41.75 -38.55
N GLN A 177 -29.43 -40.88 -39.23
CA GLN A 177 -29.46 -39.45 -38.92
C GLN A 177 -30.00 -39.18 -37.52
N GLN A 178 -31.06 -39.89 -37.09
CA GLN A 178 -31.60 -39.76 -35.73
C GLN A 178 -30.59 -40.23 -34.67
N GLU A 179 -29.86 -41.32 -34.91
CA GLU A 179 -28.82 -41.80 -34.00
C GLU A 179 -27.65 -40.81 -33.89
N GLU A 180 -27.20 -40.24 -35.00
CA GLU A 180 -26.12 -39.24 -35.02
C GLU A 180 -26.57 -37.92 -34.36
N ILE A 181 -27.79 -37.45 -34.62
CA ILE A 181 -28.40 -36.31 -33.92
C ILE A 181 -28.53 -36.57 -32.41
N ALA A 182 -28.85 -37.80 -31.99
CA ALA A 182 -28.93 -38.16 -30.57
C ALA A 182 -27.55 -38.12 -29.90
N LYS A 183 -26.50 -38.66 -30.56
CA LYS A 183 -25.12 -38.58 -30.10
C LYS A 183 -24.63 -37.13 -29.99
N LEU A 184 -24.89 -36.31 -31.00
CA LEU A 184 -24.55 -34.88 -30.99
C LEU A 184 -25.27 -34.11 -29.89
N LYS A 185 -26.55 -34.40 -29.64
CA LYS A 185 -27.32 -33.80 -28.51
C LYS A 185 -26.73 -34.20 -27.15
N TYR A 186 -26.37 -35.47 -26.97
CA TYR A 186 -25.73 -35.93 -25.72
C TYR A 186 -24.38 -35.24 -25.49
N MET A 187 -23.52 -35.20 -26.50
CA MET A 187 -22.22 -34.50 -26.41
C MET A 187 -22.37 -33.00 -26.17
N LEU A 188 -23.37 -32.35 -26.78
CA LEU A 188 -23.64 -30.93 -26.56
C LEU A 188 -24.09 -30.68 -25.12
N LEU A 189 -25.00 -31.50 -24.60
CA LEU A 189 -25.49 -31.41 -23.21
C LEU A 189 -24.38 -31.65 -22.19
N GLU A 190 -23.53 -32.66 -22.41
CA GLU A 190 -22.34 -32.92 -21.58
C GLU A 190 -21.37 -31.71 -21.58
N LYS A 191 -21.17 -31.07 -22.75
CA LYS A 191 -20.34 -29.86 -22.84
C LYS A 191 -20.98 -28.65 -22.17
N GLU A 192 -22.29 -28.48 -22.27
CA GLU A 192 -23.03 -27.40 -21.61
C GLU A 192 -23.02 -27.57 -20.07
N GLU A 193 -23.10 -28.81 -19.57
CA GLU A 193 -22.93 -29.12 -18.15
C GLU A 193 -21.50 -28.82 -17.66
N LEU A 194 -20.46 -29.22 -18.40
CA LEU A 194 -19.06 -28.90 -18.08
C LEU A 194 -18.79 -27.39 -18.08
N ILE A 195 -19.32 -26.65 -19.07
CA ILE A 195 -19.21 -25.18 -19.11
C ILE A 195 -19.90 -24.56 -17.88
N SER A 196 -21.10 -25.04 -17.50
CA SER A 196 -21.80 -24.57 -16.30
C SER A 196 -21.02 -24.83 -15.00
N GLN A 197 -20.26 -25.93 -14.94
CA GLN A 197 -19.36 -26.22 -13.81
C GLN A 197 -18.16 -25.27 -13.80
N GLU A 198 -17.47 -25.07 -14.93
CA GLU A 198 -16.35 -24.12 -15.06
C GLU A 198 -16.78 -22.66 -14.77
N GLU A 199 -17.98 -22.25 -15.20
CA GLU A 199 -18.54 -20.93 -14.88
C GLU A 199 -18.80 -20.74 -13.39
N GLN A 200 -19.28 -21.78 -12.69
CA GLN A 200 -19.48 -21.74 -11.23
C GLN A 200 -18.14 -21.66 -10.48
N GLU A 201 -17.13 -22.43 -10.90
CA GLU A 201 -15.78 -22.35 -10.31
C GLU A 201 -15.14 -20.97 -10.55
N LEU A 202 -15.26 -20.42 -11.76
CA LEU A 202 -14.80 -19.06 -12.07
C LEU A 202 -15.50 -17.99 -11.23
N GLU A 203 -16.79 -18.15 -10.96
CA GLU A 203 -17.57 -17.21 -10.15
C GLU A 203 -17.24 -17.33 -8.64
N LEU A 204 -16.90 -18.52 -8.15
CA LEU A 204 -16.33 -18.70 -6.81
C LEU A 204 -14.94 -18.05 -6.69
N LEU A 205 -14.05 -18.31 -7.65
CA LEU A 205 -12.71 -17.74 -7.67
C LEU A 205 -12.73 -16.21 -7.80
N ARG A 206 -13.68 -15.65 -8.56
CA ARG A 206 -13.91 -14.19 -8.63
C ARG A 206 -14.25 -13.60 -7.26
N LYS A 207 -15.12 -14.26 -6.49
CA LYS A 207 -15.49 -13.84 -5.13
C LYS A 207 -14.30 -13.93 -4.17
N GLU A 208 -13.48 -14.98 -4.27
CA GLU A 208 -12.26 -15.12 -3.47
C GLU A 208 -11.25 -14.02 -3.78
N VAL A 209 -10.96 -13.75 -5.06
CA VAL A 209 -10.07 -12.65 -5.50
C VAL A 209 -10.57 -11.28 -5.02
N VAL A 210 -11.88 -11.10 -4.94
CA VAL A 210 -12.51 -9.89 -4.39
C VAL A 210 -12.26 -9.75 -2.88
N VAL A 211 -12.48 -10.82 -2.10
CA VAL A 211 -12.22 -10.81 -0.65
C VAL A 211 -10.74 -10.58 -0.35
N LEU A 212 -9.84 -11.32 -1.00
CA LEU A 212 -8.39 -11.16 -0.84
C LEU A 212 -7.91 -9.75 -1.24
N ARG A 213 -8.57 -9.10 -2.22
CA ARG A 213 -8.29 -7.71 -2.58
C ARG A 213 -8.74 -6.73 -1.49
N ALA A 214 -9.89 -6.96 -0.85
CA ALA A 214 -10.34 -6.14 0.27
C ALA A 214 -9.40 -6.28 1.49
N GLU A 215 -9.06 -7.51 1.86
CA GLU A 215 -8.10 -7.80 2.95
C GLU A 215 -6.73 -7.15 2.69
N CYS A 216 -6.24 -7.20 1.45
CA CYS A 216 -4.99 -6.55 1.06
C CYS A 216 -5.07 -5.00 1.16
N GLN A 217 -6.22 -4.40 0.83
CA GLN A 217 -6.44 -2.96 1.03
C GLN A 217 -6.48 -2.58 2.52
N ASP A 218 -7.12 -3.39 3.36
CA ASP A 218 -7.16 -3.17 4.81
C ASP A 218 -5.79 -3.34 5.47
N ALA A 219 -5.03 -4.36 5.07
CA ALA A 219 -3.65 -4.56 5.50
C ALA A 219 -2.74 -3.39 5.07
N HIS A 220 -2.88 -2.89 3.84
CA HIS A 220 -2.16 -1.70 3.38
C HIS A 220 -2.57 -0.45 4.19
N GLY A 221 -3.87 -0.28 4.47
CA GLY A 221 -4.38 0.79 5.32
C GLY A 221 -3.94 0.72 6.78
N LEU A 222 -3.69 -0.48 7.33
CA LEU A 222 -3.07 -0.68 8.64
C LEU A 222 -1.57 -0.34 8.61
N SER A 223 -0.85 -0.82 7.59
CA SER A 223 0.57 -0.53 7.39
C SER A 223 0.85 0.98 7.28
N ALA A 224 0.05 1.70 6.50
CA ALA A 224 0.15 3.16 6.36
C ALA A 224 -0.12 3.91 7.69
N ARG A 225 -1.01 3.38 8.56
CA ARG A 225 -1.24 3.92 9.91
C ARG A 225 -0.02 3.69 10.81
N LEU A 226 0.48 2.45 10.85
CA LEU A 226 1.68 2.09 11.62
C LEU A 226 2.93 2.88 11.18
N GLN A 227 3.11 3.09 9.88
CA GLN A 227 4.21 3.92 9.35
C GLN A 227 4.09 5.38 9.82
N LYS A 228 2.87 5.94 9.84
CA LYS A 228 2.64 7.30 10.33
C LYS A 228 2.92 7.41 11.84
N ASP A 229 2.53 6.43 12.63
CA ASP A 229 2.77 6.44 14.08
C ASP A 229 4.25 6.18 14.40
N LEU A 230 4.94 5.31 13.66
CA LEU A 230 6.39 5.16 13.73
C LEU A 230 7.10 6.50 13.43
N GLN A 231 6.66 7.24 12.41
CA GLN A 231 7.24 8.54 12.07
C GLN A 231 7.04 9.58 13.19
N LYS A 232 5.87 9.59 13.86
CA LYS A 232 5.67 10.46 15.06
C LYS A 232 6.65 10.11 16.17
N VAL A 233 6.76 8.81 16.51
CA VAL A 233 7.64 8.33 17.58
C VAL A 233 9.11 8.62 17.24
N GLN A 234 9.51 8.53 15.97
CA GLN A 234 10.85 8.94 15.52
C GLN A 234 11.10 10.43 15.80
N VAL A 235 10.20 11.32 15.39
CA VAL A 235 10.32 12.77 15.62
C VAL A 235 10.30 13.12 17.11
N GLU A 236 9.47 12.46 17.91
CA GLU A 236 9.44 12.64 19.37
C GLU A 236 10.75 12.17 20.03
N ASN A 237 11.32 11.05 19.58
CA ASN A 237 12.58 10.52 20.08
C ASN A 237 13.79 11.38 19.66
N GLU A 238 13.78 11.93 18.43
CA GLU A 238 14.75 12.95 18.00
C GLU A 238 14.69 14.20 18.88
N LYS A 239 13.49 14.70 19.19
CA LYS A 239 13.29 15.84 20.09
C LYS A 239 13.76 15.53 21.52
N LEU A 240 13.43 14.36 22.07
CA LEU A 240 13.91 13.94 23.40
C LEU A 240 15.44 13.78 23.43
N SER A 241 16.03 13.28 22.35
CA SER A 241 17.50 13.20 22.19
C SER A 241 18.14 14.59 22.19
N GLN A 242 17.58 15.55 21.43
CA GLN A 242 18.03 16.95 21.44
C GLN A 242 17.94 17.56 22.85
N GLN A 243 16.78 17.47 23.51
CA GLN A 243 16.59 17.96 24.88
C GLN A 243 17.57 17.32 25.87
N ARG A 244 17.86 16.02 25.73
CA ARG A 244 18.87 15.35 26.56
C ARG A 244 20.28 15.89 26.29
N THR A 245 20.65 16.15 25.03
CA THR A 245 21.97 16.75 24.72
C THR A 245 22.10 18.18 25.24
N GLU A 246 21.04 18.99 25.17
CA GLU A 246 20.99 20.32 25.76
C GLU A 246 21.15 20.27 27.29
N LEU A 247 20.39 19.38 27.96
CA LEU A 247 20.49 19.18 29.40
C LEU A 247 21.91 18.74 29.82
N THR A 248 22.51 17.76 29.13
CA THR A 248 23.90 17.34 29.40
C THR A 248 24.88 18.49 29.21
N ALA A 249 24.74 19.31 28.15
CA ALA A 249 25.60 20.48 27.96
C ALA A 249 25.44 21.53 29.08
N THR A 250 24.21 21.76 29.58
CA THR A 250 23.99 22.65 30.73
C THR A 250 24.55 22.08 32.03
N GLN A 251 24.46 20.76 32.24
CA GLN A 251 25.04 20.06 33.38
C GLN A 251 26.57 20.18 33.36
N GLU A 252 27.23 19.87 32.25
CA GLU A 252 28.68 20.06 32.10
C GLU A 252 29.12 21.51 32.34
N GLY A 253 28.31 22.49 31.92
CA GLY A 253 28.56 23.91 32.18
C GLY A 253 28.46 24.27 33.67
N ALA A 254 27.46 23.71 34.36
CA ALA A 254 27.30 23.88 35.80
C ALA A 254 28.43 23.18 36.60
N GLU A 255 28.82 21.97 36.23
CA GLU A 255 29.94 21.21 36.83
C GLU A 255 31.27 21.96 36.66
N LYS A 256 31.54 22.53 35.48
CA LYS A 256 32.71 23.40 35.26
C LYS A 256 32.66 24.63 36.16
N LYS A 257 31.50 25.28 36.31
CA LYS A 257 31.35 26.45 37.19
C LYS A 257 31.50 26.11 38.67
N ILE A 258 31.07 24.91 39.10
CA ILE A 258 31.28 24.40 40.47
C ILE A 258 32.79 24.19 40.70
N THR A 259 33.48 23.48 39.82
CA THR A 259 34.94 23.25 39.98
C THR A 259 35.76 24.54 39.95
N GLU A 260 35.39 25.54 39.15
CA GLU A 260 35.97 26.89 39.24
C GLU A 260 35.77 27.55 40.61
N LEU A 261 34.58 27.43 41.21
CA LEU A 261 34.26 28.01 42.52
C LEU A 261 34.95 27.24 43.66
N GLU A 262 35.09 25.92 43.56
CA GLU A 262 35.84 25.09 44.49
C GLU A 262 37.33 25.47 44.51
N ILE A 263 37.93 25.72 43.34
CA ILE A 263 39.31 26.24 43.23
C ILE A 263 39.42 27.61 43.88
N GLN A 264 38.53 28.55 43.56
CA GLN A 264 38.53 29.90 44.17
C GLN A 264 38.32 29.85 45.69
N GLN A 265 37.47 28.94 46.18
CA GLN A 265 37.28 28.72 47.60
C GLN A 265 38.58 28.22 48.27
N GLN A 266 39.28 27.28 47.63
CA GLN A 266 40.56 26.77 48.15
C GLN A 266 41.63 27.88 48.17
N GLU A 267 41.78 28.66 47.09
CA GLU A 267 42.71 29.80 47.03
C GLU A 267 42.44 30.83 48.15
N LEU A 268 41.17 31.17 48.39
CA LEU A 268 40.78 32.07 49.48
C LEU A 268 41.03 31.44 50.86
N GLN A 269 40.81 30.14 51.02
CA GLN A 269 41.06 29.43 52.26
C GLN A 269 42.56 29.34 52.59
N ASP A 270 43.42 29.16 51.57
CA ASP A 270 44.87 29.18 51.72
C ASP A 270 45.37 30.60 52.03
N PHE A 271 44.81 31.63 51.38
CA PHE A 271 45.09 33.03 51.71
C PHE A 271 44.72 33.39 53.16
N ILE A 272 43.55 32.94 53.64
CA ILE A 272 43.12 33.12 55.03
C ILE A 272 44.07 32.41 56.00
N GLN A 273 44.54 31.20 55.68
CA GLN A 273 45.53 30.48 56.48
C GLN A 273 46.87 31.24 56.56
N HIS A 274 47.38 31.73 55.42
CA HIS A 274 48.60 32.55 55.37
C HIS A 274 48.45 33.84 56.19
N LEU A 275 47.36 34.59 56.01
CA LEU A 275 47.10 35.81 56.76
C LEU A 275 46.94 35.55 58.27
N SER A 276 46.31 34.44 58.66
CA SER A 276 46.19 34.03 60.06
C SER A 276 47.54 33.70 60.69
N LEU A 277 48.40 33.00 59.96
CA LEU A 277 49.77 32.69 60.39
C LEU A 277 50.62 33.97 60.54
N ASP A 278 50.51 34.91 59.61
CA ASP A 278 51.25 36.17 59.67
C ASP A 278 50.70 37.11 60.76
N LEU A 279 49.39 37.11 61.01
CA LEU A 279 48.79 37.77 62.16
C LEU A 279 49.30 37.16 63.48
N GLN A 280 49.39 35.84 63.59
CA GLN A 280 49.94 35.17 64.77
C GLN A 280 51.42 35.53 64.99
N LYS A 281 52.24 35.56 63.93
CA LYS A 281 53.62 36.06 64.00
C LYS A 281 53.67 37.51 64.49
N ALA A 282 52.86 38.39 63.90
CA ALA A 282 52.78 39.80 64.28
C ALA A 282 52.34 40.00 65.73
N GLN A 283 51.35 39.24 66.20
CA GLN A 283 50.93 39.22 67.61
C GLN A 283 52.04 38.74 68.54
N SER A 284 52.78 37.67 68.18
CA SER A 284 53.91 37.20 68.98
C SER A 284 55.04 38.24 69.06
N ALA A 285 55.35 38.91 67.94
CA ALA A 285 56.29 40.03 67.90
C ALA A 285 55.81 41.22 68.75
N SER A 286 54.52 41.57 68.64
CA SER A 286 53.89 42.61 69.47
C SER A 286 54.00 42.28 70.97
N CYS A 287 53.71 41.06 71.38
CA CYS A 287 53.83 40.63 72.77
C CYS A 287 55.30 40.67 73.27
N THR A 288 56.28 40.31 72.43
CA THR A 288 57.70 40.44 72.81
C THR A 288 58.17 41.90 72.90
N THR A 289 57.66 42.79 72.05
CA THR A 289 57.96 44.22 72.12
C THR A 289 57.24 44.90 73.29
N GLU A 290 56.02 44.51 73.61
CA GLU A 290 55.27 44.93 74.80
C GLU A 290 55.99 44.52 76.09
N LYS A 291 56.43 43.26 76.21
CA LYS A 291 57.27 42.81 77.35
C LYS A 291 58.58 43.57 77.47
N ARG A 292 59.20 43.95 76.35
CA ARG A 292 60.39 44.81 76.37
C ARG A 292 60.06 46.24 76.78
N LEU A 293 58.90 46.75 76.37
CA LEU A 293 58.42 48.08 76.77
C LEU A 293 58.14 48.13 78.27
N THR A 294 57.50 47.10 78.85
CA THR A 294 57.26 47.05 80.31
C THR A 294 58.57 46.98 81.09
N VAL A 295 59.55 46.17 80.66
CA VAL A 295 60.89 46.14 81.29
C VAL A 295 61.59 47.50 81.20
N VAL A 296 61.57 48.15 80.04
CA VAL A 296 62.16 49.51 79.89
C VAL A 296 61.41 50.55 80.73
N GLN A 297 60.10 50.39 80.92
CA GLN A 297 59.31 51.25 81.79
C GLN A 297 59.63 51.01 83.28
N GLU A 298 59.80 49.76 83.71
CA GLU A 298 60.26 49.41 85.07
C GLU A 298 61.68 49.96 85.32
N GLU A 299 62.61 49.80 84.37
CA GLU A 299 63.95 50.40 84.42
C GLU A 299 63.89 51.93 84.51
N TYR A 300 62.99 52.57 83.74
CA TYR A 300 62.76 54.01 83.79
C TYR A 300 62.17 54.47 85.14
N GLU A 301 61.21 53.73 85.71
CA GLU A 301 60.63 54.03 87.03
C GLU A 301 61.68 53.90 88.15
N VAL A 302 62.53 52.87 88.12
CA VAL A 302 63.67 52.72 89.03
C VAL A 302 64.67 53.86 88.86
N LEU A 303 65.00 54.24 87.63
CA LEU A 303 65.92 55.35 87.34
C LEU A 303 65.34 56.70 87.80
N ASN A 304 64.04 56.91 87.60
CA ASN A 304 63.34 58.12 88.03
C ASN A 304 63.23 58.20 89.57
N LEU A 305 62.99 57.07 90.24
CA LEU A 305 63.05 56.98 91.71
C LEU A 305 64.46 57.32 92.22
N HIS A 306 65.50 56.78 91.59
CA HIS A 306 66.89 57.10 91.94
C HIS A 306 67.23 58.59 91.68
N TYR A 307 66.71 59.16 90.59
CA TYR A 307 66.86 60.58 90.28
C TYR A 307 66.18 61.47 91.35
N GLU A 308 64.94 61.16 91.76
CA GLU A 308 64.26 61.90 92.84
C GLU A 308 64.95 61.72 94.20
N GLN A 309 65.50 60.53 94.52
CA GLN A 309 66.35 60.34 95.69
C GLN A 309 67.61 61.21 95.66
N LEU A 310 68.31 61.27 94.51
CA LEU A 310 69.51 62.08 94.34
C LEU A 310 69.19 63.57 94.44
N LYS A 311 68.06 64.00 93.83
CA LYS A 311 67.52 65.36 93.90
C LYS A 311 67.15 65.76 95.32
N SER A 312 66.49 64.89 96.10
CA SER A 312 66.23 65.09 97.53
C SER A 312 67.53 65.25 98.31
N LYS A 313 68.52 64.39 98.05
CA LYS A 313 69.83 64.47 98.72
C LYS A 313 70.58 65.77 98.39
N VAL A 314 70.43 66.29 97.17
CA VAL A 314 70.96 67.60 96.78
C VAL A 314 70.21 68.74 97.49
N THR A 315 68.88 68.66 97.66
CA THR A 315 68.14 69.66 98.45
C THR A 315 68.50 69.61 99.95
N ASP A 316 68.71 68.42 100.50
CA ASP A 316 69.12 68.25 101.90
C ASP A 316 70.53 68.82 102.13
N LEU A 317 71.48 68.54 101.23
CA LEU A 317 72.83 69.12 101.27
C LEU A 317 72.80 70.64 101.08
N ASN A 318 71.97 71.16 100.19
CA ASN A 318 71.78 72.62 100.06
C ASN A 318 71.20 73.24 101.34
N SER A 319 70.25 72.57 102.01
CA SER A 319 69.73 73.03 103.30
C SER A 319 70.80 73.03 104.39
N GLN A 320 71.67 72.02 104.42
CA GLN A 320 72.82 71.99 105.33
C GLN A 320 73.84 73.09 105.00
N ILE A 321 74.08 73.38 103.72
CA ILE A 321 74.94 74.50 103.32
C ILE A 321 74.34 75.83 103.79
N GLU A 322 73.03 76.04 103.61
CA GLU A 322 72.33 77.23 104.07
C GLU A 322 72.35 77.37 105.61
N GLU A 323 72.14 76.27 106.34
CA GLU A 323 72.25 76.24 107.82
C GLU A 323 73.67 76.58 108.29
N ASN A 324 74.71 76.02 107.64
CA ASN A 324 76.10 76.38 107.90
C ASN A 324 76.40 77.85 107.58
N ILE A 325 75.83 78.41 106.49
CA ILE A 325 75.95 79.83 106.17
C ILE A 325 75.29 80.70 107.25
N GLN A 326 74.11 80.31 107.75
CA GLN A 326 73.44 81.00 108.85
C GLN A 326 74.23 80.89 110.16
N GLU A 327 74.79 79.72 110.50
CA GLU A 327 75.62 79.55 111.69
C GLU A 327 76.91 80.38 111.60
N ILE A 328 77.55 80.43 110.42
CA ILE A 328 78.70 81.30 110.15
C ILE A 328 78.30 82.77 110.28
N SER A 329 77.12 83.18 109.78
CA SER A 329 76.61 84.54 109.93
C SER A 329 76.39 84.92 111.39
N LEU A 330 75.73 84.06 112.18
CA LEU A 330 75.50 84.27 113.61
C LEU A 330 76.82 84.34 114.40
N LYS A 331 77.79 83.47 114.08
CA LYS A 331 79.14 83.53 114.68
C LYS A 331 79.88 84.80 114.27
N ASN A 332 79.70 85.29 113.05
CA ASN A 332 80.28 86.54 112.59
C ASN A 332 79.65 87.76 113.28
N GLU A 333 78.33 87.76 113.50
CA GLU A 333 77.63 88.76 114.33
C GLU A 333 78.06 88.72 115.80
N GLU A 334 78.25 87.54 116.39
CA GLU A 334 78.80 87.40 117.74
C GLU A 334 80.26 87.89 117.81
N LEU A 335 81.06 87.63 116.77
CA LEU A 335 82.44 88.11 116.65
C LEU A 335 82.46 89.64 116.59
N ILE A 336 81.63 90.26 115.75
CA ILE A 336 81.45 91.72 115.67
C ILE A 336 81.08 92.29 117.03
N ARG A 337 80.11 91.67 117.72
CA ARG A 337 79.69 92.11 119.06
C ARG A 337 80.83 92.04 120.10
N LYS A 338 81.71 91.04 120.00
CA LYS A 338 82.92 90.94 120.85
C LYS A 338 84.01 91.93 120.45
N ASP A 339 84.13 92.27 119.17
CA ASP A 339 85.01 93.35 118.69
C ASP A 339 84.50 94.72 119.19
N GLU A 340 83.18 94.94 119.22
CA GLU A 340 82.54 96.10 119.85
C GLU A 340 82.76 96.13 121.37
N GLU A 341 82.51 95.03 122.08
CA GLU A 341 82.76 94.91 123.53
C GLU A 341 84.23 95.17 123.88
N THR A 342 85.18 94.61 123.12
CA THR A 342 86.61 94.85 123.34
C THR A 342 87.04 96.26 122.95
N SER A 343 86.39 96.89 121.97
CA SER A 343 86.58 98.32 121.65
C SER A 343 86.09 99.22 122.79
N ILE A 344 84.92 98.93 123.39
CA ILE A 344 84.42 99.64 124.58
C ILE A 344 85.37 99.44 125.76
N LEU A 345 85.77 98.19 126.04
CA LEU A 345 86.67 97.88 127.15
C LEU A 345 88.05 98.54 126.98
N LYS A 346 88.51 98.70 125.74
CA LYS A 346 89.72 99.46 125.38
C LYS A 346 89.53 100.95 125.58
N GLN A 347 88.38 101.52 125.22
CA GLN A 347 88.04 102.91 125.49
C GLN A 347 87.97 103.20 127.01
N ASP A 348 87.40 102.30 127.80
CA ASP A 348 87.37 102.37 129.26
C ASP A 348 88.77 102.23 129.88
N TYR A 349 89.61 101.34 129.33
CA TYR A 349 91.01 101.21 129.72
C TYR A 349 91.79 102.51 129.45
N ASP A 350 91.65 103.09 128.25
CA ASP A 350 92.30 104.36 127.88
C ASP A 350 91.80 105.52 128.78
N ALA A 351 90.49 105.55 129.10
CA ALA A 351 89.91 106.51 130.05
C ALA A 351 90.43 106.33 131.48
N LEU A 352 90.65 105.09 131.93
CA LEU A 352 91.24 104.78 133.24
C LEU A 352 92.72 105.17 133.29
N VAL A 353 93.47 104.98 132.19
CA VAL A 353 94.85 105.46 132.04
C VAL A 353 94.92 106.99 132.12
N LEU A 354 94.01 107.70 131.44
CA LEU A 354 93.86 109.16 131.55
C LEU A 354 93.56 109.61 132.98
N LYS A 355 92.69 108.89 133.69
CA LYS A 355 92.36 109.17 135.10
C LYS A 355 93.54 108.88 136.05
N MET A 356 94.32 107.85 135.76
CA MET A 356 95.58 107.55 136.47
C MET A 356 96.63 108.65 136.23
N GLN A 357 96.75 109.18 135.02
CA GLN A 357 97.62 110.32 134.71
C GLN A 357 97.17 111.63 135.40
N GLN A 358 95.86 111.86 135.52
CA GLN A 358 95.32 112.96 136.34
C GLN A 358 95.71 112.82 137.81
N PHE A 359 95.49 111.65 138.43
CA PHE A 359 95.88 111.44 139.82
C PHE A 359 97.40 111.53 140.05
N GLN A 360 98.23 111.18 139.06
CA GLN A 360 99.67 111.41 139.11
C GLN A 360 100.02 112.92 139.11
N SER A 361 99.31 113.74 138.34
CA SER A 361 99.51 115.21 138.32
C SER A 361 99.08 115.87 139.64
N ASP A 362 97.93 115.47 140.21
CA ASP A 362 97.44 116.01 141.49
C ASP A 362 98.38 115.67 142.67
N LEU A 363 99.07 114.52 142.60
CA LEU A 363 100.10 114.10 143.55
C LEU A 363 101.40 114.89 143.45
N GLU A 364 101.72 115.53 142.32
CA GLU A 364 102.86 116.44 142.20
C GLU A 364 102.54 117.86 142.71
N LEU A 365 101.30 118.33 142.51
CA LEU A 365 100.87 119.65 142.99
C LEU A 365 100.82 119.75 144.52
N TYR A 366 100.51 118.66 145.24
CA TYR A 366 100.59 118.67 146.70
C TYR A 366 102.03 118.65 147.25
N LYS A 367 103.03 118.21 146.47
CA LYS A 367 104.44 118.16 146.91
C LYS A 367 105.15 119.52 146.93
N THR A 368 104.62 120.54 146.26
CA THR A 368 105.27 121.86 146.12
C THR A 368 104.81 122.92 147.12
N ARG A 369 103.91 122.60 148.08
CA ARG A 369 103.37 123.58 149.05
C ARG A 369 103.75 123.35 150.52
N THR A 370 104.49 122.30 150.86
CA THR A 370 104.93 122.00 152.24
C THR A 370 106.42 121.67 152.31
N ALA A 371 107.25 122.54 151.74
CA ALA A 371 108.71 122.41 151.71
C ALA A 371 109.42 123.73 152.06
N ASP A 372 109.07 124.30 153.22
CA ASP A 372 109.88 125.29 153.93
C ASP A 372 109.49 125.18 155.42
N GLY A 373 110.25 124.36 156.18
CA GLY A 373 109.76 123.86 157.49
C GLY A 373 110.57 122.77 158.20
N VAL A 374 111.78 122.46 157.72
CA VAL A 374 112.90 121.81 158.48
C VAL A 374 112.81 120.30 158.79
N GLU A 375 113.92 119.61 158.46
CA GLU A 375 114.41 118.29 158.96
C GLU A 375 113.49 117.06 158.88
N SER A 376 113.95 115.88 158.42
CA SER A 376 115.29 115.29 158.54
C SER A 376 115.46 114.13 157.54
N SER A 377 116.71 113.70 157.35
CA SER A 377 117.13 112.33 156.92
C SER A 377 116.25 111.64 155.88
N ALA A 378 116.56 111.68 154.57
CA ALA A 378 117.74 111.05 153.97
C ALA A 378 117.94 109.56 154.34
N TRP A 379 118.21 108.78 153.27
CA TRP A 379 118.95 107.52 153.23
C TRP A 379 118.28 106.16 153.46
N HIS A 380 118.50 105.29 152.45
CA HIS A 380 118.36 103.83 152.44
C HIS A 380 116.89 103.32 152.58
N ALA A 381 116.51 102.12 152.14
CA ALA A 381 117.17 101.02 151.42
C ALA A 381 116.05 100.31 150.62
N SER A 382 116.22 99.28 149.79
CA SER A 382 117.36 98.57 149.17
C SER A 382 116.76 97.81 147.98
N SER A 383 117.42 97.69 146.83
CA SER A 383 118.27 96.54 146.50
C SER A 383 117.59 95.16 146.66
N GLY A 384 117.35 94.49 145.53
CA GLY A 384 116.59 93.22 145.45
C GLY A 384 116.77 92.49 144.11
N MET A 385 118.02 92.14 143.80
CA MET A 385 118.50 91.16 142.79
C MET A 385 117.88 89.75 143.01
N PRO A 386 118.20 88.69 142.21
CA PRO A 386 118.27 88.53 140.75
C PRO A 386 117.76 87.14 140.21
N GLN A 387 117.93 86.88 138.90
CA GLN A 387 118.35 85.60 138.26
C GLN A 387 117.48 84.31 138.17
N LEU A 388 117.81 83.54 137.10
CA LEU A 388 117.52 82.11 136.79
C LEU A 388 116.02 81.79 136.51
N GLN A 389 115.62 80.82 135.67
CA GLN A 389 116.27 79.64 135.05
C GLN A 389 115.49 79.28 133.75
N GLU A 390 116.06 79.17 132.55
CA GLU A 390 116.71 77.99 131.91
C GLU A 390 115.88 76.68 131.77
N GLN A 391 115.35 76.42 130.55
CA GLN A 391 115.37 75.18 129.73
C GLN A 391 114.25 75.28 128.66
N LYS A 392 114.48 75.17 127.33
CA LYS A 392 115.09 74.12 126.47
C LYS A 392 114.10 73.02 126.04
N ALA A 393 113.55 73.14 124.83
CA ALA A 393 113.43 72.08 123.80
C ALA A 393 112.65 72.63 122.57
N VAL A 394 113.32 72.74 121.41
CA VAL A 394 113.12 71.92 120.19
C VAL A 394 111.95 72.42 119.30
N GLN A 395 112.06 72.89 118.04
CA GLN A 395 113.01 72.78 116.90
C GLN A 395 112.44 71.94 115.74
N LEU A 396 112.23 72.60 114.57
CA LEU A 396 112.12 72.04 113.20
C LEU A 396 110.96 71.07 112.92
N ALA A 397 110.55 70.76 111.68
CA ALA A 397 110.60 71.36 110.33
C ALA A 397 109.37 70.76 109.58
N SER A 398 108.98 71.02 108.33
CA SER A 398 109.63 70.96 107.01
C SER A 398 108.45 71.08 106.00
N GLU A 399 108.53 71.81 104.89
CA GLU A 399 108.89 71.33 103.53
C GLU A 399 108.07 70.12 103.02
N SER A 400 107.72 69.99 101.72
CA SER A 400 108.16 70.75 100.54
C SER A 400 107.03 70.92 99.51
N GLN A 401 107.11 71.98 98.70
CA GLN A 401 106.34 72.09 97.45
C GLN A 401 106.99 71.31 96.30
N VAL A 402 106.12 70.85 95.39
CA VAL A 402 106.22 70.83 93.92
C VAL A 402 107.62 70.71 93.27
N SER A 403 107.88 69.54 92.68
CA SER A 403 108.64 69.27 91.43
C SER A 403 108.59 67.75 91.18
N SER A 404 108.66 67.17 89.98
CA SER A 404 108.66 67.66 88.59
C SER A 404 108.17 66.48 87.72
N ALA A 405 107.80 66.73 86.46
CA ALA A 405 107.59 65.65 85.48
C ALA A 405 108.88 64.87 85.21
N GLN A 406 108.76 63.56 84.90
CA GLN A 406 109.17 62.98 83.60
C GLN A 406 108.69 61.52 83.43
N GLU A 407 108.18 61.20 82.22
CA GLU A 407 108.14 59.89 81.52
C GLU A 407 107.91 58.54 82.24
N ALA A 408 106.81 57.87 81.87
CA ALA A 408 106.88 56.53 81.25
C ALA A 408 105.60 56.21 80.44
N VAL A 409 105.73 56.04 79.12
CA VAL A 409 104.67 55.58 78.21
C VAL A 409 105.12 54.27 77.56
N SER A 410 104.29 53.21 77.58
CA SER A 410 104.07 52.31 76.43
C SER A 410 103.14 51.12 76.71
N ALA A 411 102.26 50.85 75.72
CA ALA A 411 101.57 49.58 75.42
C ALA A 411 100.50 49.09 76.43
N LEU A 412 99.30 48.60 76.06
CA LEU A 412 98.68 48.09 74.81
C LEU A 412 97.15 48.43 74.84
N HIS A 413 96.33 48.43 73.80
CA HIS A 413 96.39 48.68 72.35
C HIS A 413 94.94 48.60 71.79
N GLN A 414 94.66 49.28 70.67
CA GLN A 414 93.42 49.29 69.86
C GLN A 414 93.23 47.96 69.05
N PRO A 415 92.20 47.72 68.15
CA PRO A 415 91.47 48.60 67.19
C PRO A 415 89.91 48.44 67.17
N LEU A 416 89.05 49.28 66.58
CA LEU A 416 88.94 50.10 65.33
C LEU A 416 88.29 49.40 64.11
N ASN A 417 87.24 50.05 63.56
CA ASN A 417 86.55 49.99 62.23
C ASN A 417 85.02 49.93 62.45
N GLY A 418 84.10 50.71 61.86
CA GLY A 418 83.97 51.36 60.53
C GLY A 418 82.57 50.97 60.00
N ALA A 419 81.77 51.74 59.25
CA ALA A 419 81.91 53.06 58.62
C ALA A 419 80.52 53.72 58.41
N ILE A 420 80.48 55.02 58.08
CA ILE A 420 79.27 55.75 57.64
C ILE A 420 79.24 55.76 56.10
N SER A 421 78.06 55.59 55.48
CA SER A 421 77.86 55.78 54.04
C SER A 421 76.49 56.41 53.75
N TRP A 422 76.46 57.33 52.78
CA TRP A 422 75.26 58.01 52.29
C TRP A 422 74.99 57.59 50.83
N LYS A 423 73.71 57.48 50.46
CA LYS A 423 73.15 57.50 49.09
C LYS A 423 73.86 56.68 47.99
N SER A 424 73.18 55.64 47.53
CA SER A 424 73.04 55.39 46.08
C SER A 424 71.56 55.16 45.75
N ASN A 425 71.11 55.67 44.61
CA ASN A 425 69.77 55.42 44.10
C ASN A 425 69.62 53.97 43.62
N GLY A 426 68.37 53.52 43.47
CA GLY A 426 68.06 52.15 43.08
C GLY A 426 68.49 51.80 41.66
N GLU A 427 69.09 50.63 41.54
CA GLU A 427 69.24 49.92 40.27
C GLU A 427 68.08 48.92 40.18
N VAL A 428 67.02 49.29 39.43
CA VAL A 428 66.01 48.32 39.00
C VAL A 428 66.74 47.28 38.17
N LYS A 429 66.66 46.01 38.56
CA LYS A 429 67.45 44.97 37.90
C LYS A 429 67.04 44.92 36.43
N VAL A 430 68.03 44.91 35.54
CA VAL A 430 67.81 44.76 34.09
C VAL A 430 66.96 43.52 33.77
N ALA A 431 67.01 42.48 34.62
CA ALA A 431 66.14 41.32 34.57
C ALA A 431 64.63 41.65 34.71
N ASP A 432 64.25 42.53 35.62
CA ASP A 432 62.84 42.89 35.88
C ASP A 432 62.27 43.71 34.70
N ILE A 433 63.11 44.58 34.11
CA ILE A 433 62.77 45.32 32.89
C ILE A 433 62.62 44.37 31.70
N LEU A 434 63.54 43.42 31.52
CA LEU A 434 63.47 42.42 30.44
C LEU A 434 62.29 41.44 30.61
N GLN A 435 61.90 41.13 31.84
CA GLN A 435 60.72 40.30 32.11
C GLN A 435 59.43 41.06 31.76
N LEU A 436 59.25 42.29 32.27
CA LEU A 436 58.11 43.14 31.93
C LEU A 436 58.03 43.42 30.42
N GLN A 437 59.17 43.59 29.74
CA GLN A 437 59.22 43.79 28.29
C GLN A 437 58.81 42.54 27.50
N ARG A 438 59.09 41.33 28.02
CA ARG A 438 58.63 40.06 27.43
C ARG A 438 57.14 39.84 27.65
N GLU A 439 56.66 40.05 28.88
CA GLU A 439 55.24 39.95 29.23
C GLU A 439 54.39 40.95 28.40
N ASN A 440 54.91 42.16 28.16
CA ASN A 440 54.24 43.15 27.33
C ASN A 440 54.18 42.72 25.84
N GLN A 441 55.27 42.15 25.28
CA GLN A 441 55.25 41.57 23.93
C GLN A 441 54.26 40.39 23.80
N GLU A 442 54.17 39.55 24.82
CA GLU A 442 53.23 38.41 24.83
C GLU A 442 51.78 38.88 24.94
N LEU A 443 51.50 39.90 25.74
CA LEU A 443 50.18 40.55 25.80
C LEU A 443 49.82 41.28 24.48
N GLU A 444 50.76 41.97 23.85
CA GLU A 444 50.56 42.55 22.50
C GLU A 444 50.22 41.46 21.47
N GLN A 445 50.92 40.33 21.51
CA GLN A 445 50.66 39.20 20.60
C GLN A 445 49.29 38.57 20.87
N GLN A 446 48.90 38.37 22.13
CA GLN A 446 47.55 37.92 22.49
C GLN A 446 46.46 38.92 22.03
N ILE A 447 46.70 40.23 22.14
CA ILE A 447 45.77 41.26 21.63
C ILE A 447 45.63 41.17 20.11
N VAL A 448 46.71 40.94 19.36
CA VAL A 448 46.66 40.73 17.90
C VAL A 448 45.85 39.48 17.54
N GLU A 449 46.03 38.37 18.26
CA GLU A 449 45.28 37.13 18.04
C GLU A 449 43.80 37.26 18.40
N LYS A 450 43.47 37.87 19.55
CA LYS A 450 42.08 38.14 19.94
C LYS A 450 41.39 39.05 18.91
N ASN A 451 42.08 40.07 18.41
CA ASN A 451 41.57 40.94 17.32
C ASN A 451 41.35 40.19 16.00
N LYS A 452 42.18 39.19 15.67
CA LYS A 452 41.97 38.30 14.51
C LYS A 452 40.72 37.44 14.69
N THR A 453 40.50 36.89 15.89
CA THR A 453 39.29 36.13 16.23
C THR A 453 38.04 37.00 16.17
N ILE A 454 38.08 38.23 16.69
CA ILE A 454 36.96 39.20 16.61
C ILE A 454 36.59 39.48 15.14
N LYS A 455 37.58 39.73 14.26
CA LYS A 455 37.32 39.92 12.82
C LYS A 455 36.68 38.69 12.16
N GLN A 456 37.09 37.48 12.53
CA GLN A 456 36.48 36.24 12.03
C GLN A 456 35.04 36.06 12.51
N LEU A 457 34.74 36.38 13.78
CA LEU A 457 33.38 36.33 14.31
C LEU A 457 32.47 37.40 13.69
N GLN A 458 32.98 38.62 13.46
CA GLN A 458 32.26 39.67 12.73
C GLN A 458 31.97 39.26 11.28
N GLN A 459 32.92 38.64 10.58
CA GLN A 459 32.71 38.11 9.24
C GLN A 459 31.59 37.04 9.21
N ARG A 460 31.65 36.06 10.12
CA ARG A 460 30.58 35.05 10.28
C ARG A 460 29.22 35.68 10.57
N MET A 461 29.17 36.71 11.41
CA MET A 461 27.92 37.43 11.72
C MET A 461 27.34 38.13 10.48
N VAL A 462 28.17 38.73 9.63
CA VAL A 462 27.75 39.33 8.35
C VAL A 462 27.25 38.27 7.37
N GLU A 463 27.87 37.09 7.33
CA GLU A 463 27.43 35.96 6.50
C GLU A 463 26.07 35.40 6.98
N LEU A 464 25.91 35.14 8.28
CA LEU A 464 24.64 34.76 8.90
C LEU A 464 23.53 35.78 8.61
N LYS A 465 23.83 37.09 8.72
CA LYS A 465 22.88 38.16 8.40
C LYS A 465 22.47 38.13 6.92
N LYS A 466 23.39 37.83 6.00
CA LYS A 466 23.08 37.66 4.56
C LYS A 466 22.22 36.41 4.31
N THR A 467 22.45 35.31 5.02
CA THR A 467 21.64 34.09 4.92
C THR A 467 20.22 34.33 5.42
N LEU A 468 20.05 34.86 6.64
CA LEU A 468 18.74 35.22 7.19
C LEU A 468 17.99 36.22 6.31
N GLN A 469 18.68 37.22 5.73
CA GLN A 469 18.05 38.18 4.82
C GLN A 469 17.70 37.59 3.45
N LYS A 470 18.26 36.43 3.06
CA LYS A 470 17.81 35.65 1.89
C LYS A 470 16.59 34.80 2.24
N GLU A 471 16.57 34.12 3.38
CA GLU A 471 15.42 33.31 3.81
C GLU A 471 14.18 34.17 4.05
N LEU A 472 14.32 35.34 4.67
CA LEU A 472 13.23 36.32 4.82
C LEU A 472 12.70 36.88 3.49
N LYS A 473 13.42 36.70 2.38
CA LYS A 473 12.99 37.07 1.01
C LYS A 473 12.45 35.88 0.21
N LEU A 474 12.43 34.68 0.79
CA LEU A 474 12.08 33.42 0.11
C LEU A 474 10.81 32.76 0.70
N LYS A 475 9.89 33.56 1.24
CA LYS A 475 8.53 33.09 1.56
C LYS A 475 7.59 33.44 0.41
N PRO A 476 7.13 32.48 -0.41
CA PRO A 476 6.18 32.76 -1.48
C PRO A 476 4.76 32.91 -0.91
N GLU A 477 4.10 33.99 -1.33
CA GLU A 477 2.67 34.23 -1.13
C GLU A 477 1.96 33.86 -2.46
N PRO A 478 0.91 33.02 -2.46
CA PRO A 478 0.19 32.66 -3.67
C PRO A 478 -0.94 33.65 -3.98
N GLU A 479 -0.89 34.28 -5.16
CA GLU A 479 -1.93 35.17 -5.69
C GLU A 479 -3.23 34.42 -6.03
N VAL A 480 -4.40 34.99 -5.68
CA VAL A 480 -5.64 34.85 -6.48
C VAL A 480 -6.51 36.11 -6.36
N ASN A 481 -6.93 36.64 -7.51
CA ASN A 481 -7.86 37.77 -7.70
C ASN A 481 -9.11 37.30 -8.47
N ASP A 482 -10.30 37.92 -8.36
CA ASP A 482 -10.73 39.07 -7.56
C ASP A 482 -12.24 38.99 -7.26
N MET A 483 -12.76 39.65 -6.21
CA MET A 483 -14.13 40.16 -6.17
C MET A 483 -14.26 41.39 -5.24
N GLN A 484 -14.86 42.44 -5.79
CA GLN A 484 -14.89 43.80 -5.26
C GLN A 484 -16.28 44.16 -4.73
N GLU A 485 -16.43 44.44 -3.43
CA GLU A 485 -17.54 45.27 -2.95
C GLU A 485 -17.17 46.14 -1.74
N LYS A 486 -17.64 47.39 -1.76
CA LYS A 486 -17.39 48.44 -0.75
C LYS A 486 -18.39 48.31 0.41
N LEU A 487 -17.94 48.57 1.65
CA LEU A 487 -18.41 49.74 2.43
C LEU A 487 -17.63 49.98 3.74
N ASN A 488 -17.54 51.27 4.08
CA ASN A 488 -16.76 52.01 5.07
C ASN A 488 -16.43 51.42 6.47
N PRO A 489 -15.39 52.01 7.14
CA PRO A 489 -15.04 51.76 8.54
C PRO A 489 -15.74 52.74 9.51
N ASP A 490 -16.07 52.29 10.73
CA ASP A 490 -15.90 53.07 11.96
C ASP A 490 -15.99 52.18 13.22
N GLN A 491 -15.70 52.77 14.39
CA GLN A 491 -15.91 52.31 15.77
C GLN A 491 -14.85 51.39 16.40
N LEU A 492 -13.85 52.07 16.95
CA LEU A 492 -13.08 51.62 18.11
C LEU A 492 -13.91 51.71 19.41
N ALA A 493 -13.74 50.70 20.26
CA ALA A 493 -13.80 50.74 21.74
C ALA A 493 -15.16 50.95 22.47
N THR A 494 -15.79 49.82 22.84
CA THR A 494 -16.35 49.56 24.18
C THR A 494 -16.08 48.09 24.53
N SER A 495 -15.05 47.79 25.32
CA SER A 495 -15.10 47.68 26.79
C SER A 495 -15.77 46.40 27.31
N LEU A 496 -14.93 45.47 27.77
CA LEU A 496 -15.18 44.47 28.82
C LEU A 496 -16.49 43.66 28.77
N THR A 497 -16.41 42.49 28.12
CA THR A 497 -16.95 41.25 28.73
C THR A 497 -15.93 40.13 28.57
N VAL A 498 -15.33 39.68 29.67
CA VAL A 498 -14.55 38.43 29.70
C VAL A 498 -15.54 37.28 29.73
N THR A 499 -16.06 36.88 28.58
CA THR A 499 -16.65 35.53 28.42
C THR A 499 -15.51 34.55 28.30
N SER A 500 -15.41 33.63 29.25
CA SER A 500 -14.34 32.64 29.30
C SER A 500 -14.34 31.82 28.00
N LEU A 501 -13.16 31.58 27.43
CA LEU A 501 -13.01 30.59 26.34
C LEU A 501 -13.49 29.20 26.78
N SER A 502 -13.47 28.92 28.09
CA SER A 502 -14.10 27.75 28.71
C SER A 502 -15.62 27.75 28.52
N ASP A 503 -16.35 28.84 28.80
CA ASP A 503 -17.82 28.90 28.62
C ASP A 503 -18.23 28.64 27.15
N LEU A 504 -17.46 29.14 26.19
CA LEU A 504 -17.67 28.89 24.75
C LEU A 504 -17.28 27.47 24.30
N THR A 505 -16.51 26.76 25.13
CA THR A 505 -16.12 25.36 24.91
C THR A 505 -17.13 24.44 25.58
N ASP A 506 -17.44 24.66 26.86
CA ASP A 506 -18.49 23.95 27.61
C ASP A 506 -19.85 24.10 26.93
N SER A 507 -20.26 25.30 26.50
CA SER A 507 -21.51 25.50 25.75
C SER A 507 -21.51 24.76 24.41
N ARG A 508 -20.34 24.56 23.79
CA ARG A 508 -20.20 23.82 22.53
C ARG A 508 -20.22 22.31 22.77
N GLU A 509 -19.63 21.85 23.86
CA GLU A 509 -19.56 20.46 24.28
C GLU A 509 -20.92 19.95 24.77
N ILE A 510 -21.61 20.74 25.60
CA ILE A 510 -23.03 20.54 25.97
C ILE A 510 -23.92 20.48 24.72
N ASN A 511 -23.70 21.38 23.75
CA ASN A 511 -24.41 21.33 22.47
C ASN A 511 -24.08 20.06 21.67
N PHE A 512 -22.86 19.54 21.70
CA PHE A 512 -22.50 18.28 21.03
C PHE A 512 -23.12 17.04 21.71
N GLU A 513 -23.17 16.98 23.04
CA GLU A 513 -23.87 15.90 23.75
C GLU A 513 -25.38 15.94 23.50
N TYR A 514 -25.98 17.12 23.56
CA TYR A 514 -27.40 17.30 23.26
C TYR A 514 -27.72 16.99 21.78
N LEU A 515 -26.89 17.46 20.85
CA LEU A 515 -26.99 17.14 19.42
C LEU A 515 -26.88 15.64 19.17
N LYS A 516 -25.95 14.93 19.82
CA LYS A 516 -25.83 13.47 19.74
C LYS A 516 -27.11 12.79 20.20
N HIS A 517 -27.71 13.23 21.30
CA HIS A 517 -29.00 12.71 21.75
C HIS A 517 -30.14 13.01 20.78
N VAL A 518 -30.25 14.26 20.29
CA VAL A 518 -31.32 14.69 19.38
C VAL A 518 -31.22 13.99 18.02
N VAL A 519 -30.02 13.81 17.45
CA VAL A 519 -29.81 13.06 16.19
C VAL A 519 -30.11 11.58 16.38
N LEU A 520 -29.66 10.96 17.47
CA LEU A 520 -29.97 9.55 17.76
C LEU A 520 -31.48 9.35 17.94
N LYS A 521 -32.14 10.26 18.65
CA LYS A 521 -33.59 10.25 18.86
C LYS A 521 -34.33 10.48 17.56
N PHE A 522 -33.94 11.45 16.73
CA PHE A 522 -34.51 11.68 15.40
C PHE A 522 -34.44 10.41 14.54
N MET A 523 -33.27 9.75 14.48
CA MET A 523 -33.08 8.52 13.69
C MET A 523 -33.82 7.29 14.23
N SER A 524 -34.15 7.24 15.53
CA SER A 524 -34.79 6.08 16.18
C SER A 524 -36.26 6.31 16.57
N SER A 525 -36.77 7.54 16.40
CA SER A 525 -38.14 7.91 16.73
C SER A 525 -39.13 7.49 15.64
N ARG A 526 -40.41 7.41 16.00
CA ARG A 526 -41.49 7.17 15.02
C ARG A 526 -41.59 8.36 14.08
N GLU A 527 -42.06 8.13 12.86
CA GLU A 527 -41.96 9.11 11.77
C GLU A 527 -42.70 10.43 12.11
N ALA A 528 -43.81 10.37 12.84
CA ALA A 528 -44.52 11.55 13.34
C ALA A 528 -43.77 12.33 14.46
N GLU A 529 -42.94 11.65 15.26
CA GLU A 529 -42.06 12.30 16.25
C GLU A 529 -40.84 12.92 15.54
N ALA A 530 -40.30 12.23 14.54
CA ALA A 530 -39.20 12.73 13.71
C ALA A 530 -39.55 14.07 13.04
N PHE A 531 -40.79 14.25 12.53
CA PHE A 531 -41.25 15.54 11.99
C PHE A 531 -41.11 16.71 12.97
N HIS A 532 -41.47 16.51 14.24
CA HIS A 532 -41.33 17.55 15.28
C HIS A 532 -39.86 17.81 15.62
N LEU A 533 -39.02 16.77 15.53
CA LEU A 533 -37.58 16.86 15.78
C LEU A 533 -36.79 17.52 14.64
N ILE A 534 -37.34 17.62 13.41
CA ILE A 534 -36.70 18.35 12.29
C ILE A 534 -36.25 19.75 12.72
N LYS A 535 -37.10 20.49 13.44
CA LYS A 535 -36.76 21.87 13.82
C LYS A 535 -35.64 21.94 14.86
N ALA A 536 -35.61 21.00 15.81
CA ALA A 536 -34.53 20.90 16.79
C ALA A 536 -33.20 20.53 16.13
N VAL A 537 -33.19 19.55 15.22
CA VAL A 537 -32.01 19.17 14.43
C VAL A 537 -31.51 20.35 13.58
N SER A 538 -32.42 21.07 12.93
CA SER A 538 -32.08 22.20 12.04
C SER A 538 -31.43 23.37 12.79
N VAL A 539 -31.92 23.69 14.01
CA VAL A 539 -31.30 24.71 14.86
C VAL A 539 -29.93 24.25 15.41
N LEU A 540 -29.81 22.99 15.86
CA LEU A 540 -28.55 22.49 16.44
C LEU A 540 -27.44 22.28 15.41
N LEU A 541 -27.80 22.02 14.14
CA LEU A 541 -26.85 21.85 13.03
C LEU A 541 -26.71 23.08 12.13
N ASN A 542 -27.43 24.17 12.42
CA ASN A 542 -27.50 25.38 11.60
C ASN A 542 -27.85 25.09 10.12
N PHE A 543 -28.87 24.28 9.89
CA PHE A 543 -29.37 24.01 8.55
C PHE A 543 -29.99 25.26 7.91
N SER A 544 -29.73 25.41 6.61
CA SER A 544 -30.48 26.32 5.74
C SER A 544 -31.95 25.91 5.64
N VAL A 545 -32.80 26.83 5.19
CA VAL A 545 -34.23 26.58 5.00
C VAL A 545 -34.44 25.50 3.92
N GLU A 546 -33.53 25.42 2.95
CA GLU A 546 -33.46 24.42 1.90
C GLU A 546 -33.15 23.03 2.46
N GLU A 547 -32.20 22.90 3.39
CA GLU A 547 -31.84 21.65 4.05
C GLU A 547 -32.93 21.16 5.03
N GLU A 548 -33.55 22.08 5.78
CA GLU A 548 -34.71 21.78 6.64
C GLU A 548 -35.89 21.24 5.81
N ASN A 549 -36.20 21.89 4.69
CA ASN A 549 -37.25 21.43 3.78
C ASN A 549 -36.90 20.11 3.09
N LEU A 550 -35.64 19.88 2.70
CA LEU A 550 -35.21 18.61 2.10
C LEU A 550 -35.39 17.42 3.06
N LEU A 551 -35.11 17.60 4.36
CA LEU A 551 -35.39 16.60 5.38
C LEU A 551 -36.89 16.35 5.55
N LYS A 552 -37.70 17.42 5.51
CA LYS A 552 -39.16 17.33 5.57
C LYS A 552 -39.72 16.54 4.37
N GLU A 553 -39.37 16.93 3.15
CA GLU A 553 -39.75 16.22 1.91
C GLU A 553 -39.28 14.75 1.92
N THR A 554 -38.09 14.47 2.47
CA THR A 554 -37.57 13.09 2.56
C THR A 554 -38.39 12.22 3.51
N LEU A 555 -38.89 12.80 4.60
CA LEU A 555 -39.72 12.12 5.59
C LEU A 555 -41.18 11.98 5.09
N GLU A 556 -41.71 12.99 4.39
CA GLU A 556 -43.01 12.92 3.69
C GLU A 556 -43.00 11.85 2.59
N TYR A 557 -41.91 11.78 1.80
CA TYR A 557 -41.70 10.72 0.81
C TYR A 557 -41.70 9.33 1.46
N LYS A 558 -41.06 9.16 2.62
CA LYS A 558 -41.07 7.87 3.35
C LYS A 558 -42.44 7.50 3.92
N MET A 559 -43.32 8.47 4.19
CA MET A 559 -44.71 8.22 4.59
C MET A 559 -45.65 7.99 3.38
N SER A 560 -45.30 8.44 2.18
CA SER A 560 -46.15 8.32 0.99
C SER A 560 -45.87 7.04 0.19
N TRP A 561 -46.93 6.31 -0.15
CA TRP A 561 -46.83 5.19 -1.10
C TRP A 561 -46.54 5.65 -2.54
N PHE A 562 -46.89 6.90 -2.88
CA PHE A 562 -46.69 7.47 -4.20
C PHE A 562 -45.90 8.77 -4.12
N GLY A 563 -44.65 8.72 -4.60
CA GLY A 563 -43.76 9.87 -4.70
C GLY A 563 -42.43 9.48 -5.33
N SER A 564 -41.73 10.45 -5.90
CA SER A 564 -40.33 10.32 -6.28
C SER A 564 -39.44 10.84 -5.15
N LYS A 565 -38.37 10.11 -4.82
CA LYS A 565 -37.40 10.55 -3.81
C LYS A 565 -36.92 11.98 -4.08
N PRO A 566 -36.97 12.91 -3.11
CA PRO A 566 -36.57 14.30 -3.33
C PRO A 566 -35.08 14.40 -3.69
N VAL A 567 -34.76 15.31 -4.61
CA VAL A 567 -33.43 15.50 -5.16
C VAL A 567 -32.77 16.71 -4.50
N PRO A 568 -31.57 16.59 -3.91
CA PRO A 568 -30.90 17.71 -3.25
C PRO A 568 -30.55 18.82 -4.27
N LYS A 569 -31.23 19.96 -4.16
CA LYS A 569 -31.02 21.12 -5.02
C LYS A 569 -29.87 21.99 -4.50
N GLY A 570 -28.66 21.67 -4.96
CA GLY A 570 -27.47 22.47 -4.70
C GLY A 570 -26.77 22.17 -3.37
N SER A 571 -25.44 22.10 -3.44
CA SER A 571 -24.49 22.14 -2.32
C SER A 571 -24.64 21.21 -1.10
N VAL A 572 -25.47 20.15 -1.12
CA VAL A 572 -25.31 19.02 -0.17
C VAL A 572 -24.14 18.11 -0.61
N ARG A 573 -22.95 18.70 -0.73
CA ARG A 573 -21.68 17.98 -0.92
C ARG A 573 -21.09 17.79 0.48
N PRO A 574 -20.77 16.55 0.91
CA PRO A 574 -20.13 16.37 2.20
C PRO A 574 -18.79 17.11 2.24
N SER A 575 -18.65 18.09 3.14
CA SER A 575 -17.41 18.85 3.33
C SER A 575 -16.21 17.99 3.77
N ILE A 576 -16.42 16.68 3.97
CA ILE A 576 -15.45 15.69 4.40
C ILE A 576 -15.57 14.40 3.56
N SER A 577 -15.60 14.51 2.22
CA SER A 577 -15.42 13.35 1.34
C SER A 577 -14.11 13.41 0.56
N LYS A 578 -13.05 12.79 1.12
CA LYS A 578 -12.01 12.16 0.29
C LYS A 578 -12.67 11.04 -0.53
N PRO A 579 -12.24 10.75 -1.77
CA PRO A 579 -12.94 9.81 -2.63
C PRO A 579 -13.01 8.42 -2.00
N ARG A 580 -14.23 7.87 -1.99
CA ARG A 580 -14.54 6.57 -1.39
C ARG A 580 -14.01 5.47 -2.30
N THR A 581 -13.12 4.62 -1.80
CA THR A 581 -12.70 3.41 -2.51
C THR A 581 -13.92 2.53 -2.79
N THR A 582 -14.02 2.02 -4.02
CA THR A 582 -15.06 1.04 -4.39
C THR A 582 -14.78 -0.28 -3.68
N TRP A 583 -15.66 -0.68 -2.78
CA TRP A 583 -15.64 -2.02 -2.24
C TRP A 583 -16.07 -2.98 -3.35
N SER A 584 -15.27 -4.02 -3.54
CA SER A 584 -15.68 -5.26 -4.21
C SER A 584 -16.22 -6.20 -3.15
#